data_AF-A0A7L0WY37-F1
#
_entry.id   AF-A0A7L0WY37-F1
#
_cell.length_a   1.000
_cell.length_b   1.000
_cell.length_c   1.000
_cell.angle_alpha   90.00
_cell.angle_beta   90.00
_cell.angle_gamma   90.00
#
_symmetry.space_group_name_H-M   'P 1'
#
loop_
_entity.id
_entity.type
_entity.pdbx_description
1 polymer ?
#
loop_
_entity_poly.entity_id
_entity_poly.type
_entity_poly.pdbx_seq_one_letter_code
_entity_poly.pdbx_strand_id
1 'polypeptide(L)'
;TAFTCKDLTEDPQDATFSWNSLQLLHAMAPSTSQPCPPQDPPQDMDCLFPNSTRLDTNDTQQAAHTALCLLQHLFRTLSRPNAPAHWIDRAHQRLLSHIHQYVRRLQRCLGHNGTCRQSRGPRNLHLSIDKHFSCLHNFLQRNNHSPCAWDHVHRHARTWFLRIHNLTRTMR
;
A
#
# COMPACT_ATOMS: atom_id res chain seq x y z
N THR A 1 13.62 20.38 -19.05
CA THR A 1 12.24 20.27 -18.49
C THR A 1 12.32 19.52 -17.18
N ALA A 2 11.71 20.04 -16.11
CA ALA A 2 11.69 19.36 -14.82
C ALA A 2 10.65 18.24 -14.86
N PHE A 3 11.00 17.03 -14.41
CA PHE A 3 10.09 15.89 -14.34
C PHE A 3 8.98 16.16 -13.33
N THR A 4 7.73 16.25 -13.80
CA THR A 4 6.56 16.53 -12.97
C THR A 4 5.76 15.26 -12.66
N CYS A 5 4.87 15.33 -11.66
CA CYS A 5 4.02 14.19 -11.33
C CYS A 5 2.92 13.92 -12.37
N LYS A 6 2.68 14.85 -13.30
CA LYS A 6 1.82 14.60 -14.46
C LYS A 6 2.53 13.70 -15.47
N ASP A 7 3.79 14.02 -15.78
CA ASP A 7 4.66 13.24 -16.68
C ASP A 7 4.79 11.78 -16.22
N LEU A 8 4.76 11.54 -14.90
CA LEU A 8 4.75 10.19 -14.33
C LEU A 8 3.53 9.39 -14.82
N THR A 9 2.34 9.97 -14.86
CA THR A 9 1.13 9.22 -15.24
C THR A 9 0.96 8.99 -16.74
N GLU A 10 1.67 9.77 -17.55
CA GLU A 10 1.74 9.61 -19.00
C GLU A 10 2.63 8.43 -19.42
N ASP A 11 3.52 7.97 -18.53
CA ASP A 11 4.31 6.75 -18.76
C ASP A 11 3.39 5.50 -18.70
N PRO A 12 3.31 4.70 -19.79
CA PRO A 12 2.51 3.48 -19.83
C PRO A 12 2.84 2.47 -18.73
N GLN A 13 4.08 2.43 -18.25
CA GLN A 13 4.50 1.54 -17.17
C GLN A 13 3.87 1.96 -15.83
N ASP A 14 3.66 3.25 -15.62
CA ASP A 14 3.06 3.78 -14.39
C ASP A 14 1.54 3.70 -14.43
N ALA A 15 0.95 3.89 -15.62
CA ALA A 15 -0.48 3.70 -15.83
C ALA A 15 -0.96 2.28 -15.46
N THR A 16 -0.07 1.28 -15.55
CA THR A 16 -0.35 -0.12 -15.23
C THR A 16 0.15 -0.53 -13.84
N PHE A 17 0.83 0.35 -13.10
CA PHE A 17 1.44 0.04 -11.79
C PHE A 17 0.47 -0.66 -10.83
N SER A 18 -0.72 -0.09 -10.63
CA SER A 18 -1.66 -0.64 -9.65
C SER A 18 -2.18 -2.02 -10.04
N TRP A 19 -2.41 -2.24 -11.34
CA TRP A 19 -2.82 -3.53 -11.86
C TRP A 19 -1.72 -4.58 -11.72
N ASN A 20 -0.49 -4.26 -12.13
CA ASN A 20 0.66 -5.15 -12.00
C ASN A 20 0.92 -5.51 -10.53
N SER A 21 0.76 -4.54 -9.61
CA SER A 21 0.91 -4.78 -8.17
C SER A 21 -0.15 -5.74 -7.64
N LEU A 22 -1.41 -5.63 -8.09
CA LEU A 22 -2.49 -6.56 -7.73
C LEU A 22 -2.23 -7.97 -8.25
N GLN A 23 -1.73 -8.10 -9.49
CA GLN A 23 -1.37 -9.40 -10.08
C GLN A 23 -0.21 -10.05 -9.32
N LEU A 24 0.82 -9.27 -8.98
CA LEU A 24 1.96 -9.75 -8.18
C LEU A 24 1.54 -10.11 -6.75
N LEU A 25 0.63 -9.34 -6.14
CA LEU A 25 0.08 -9.63 -4.81
C LEU A 25 -0.70 -10.95 -4.82
N HIS A 26 -1.52 -11.20 -5.85
CA HIS A 26 -2.23 -12.47 -6.01
C HIS A 26 -1.27 -13.64 -6.25
N ALA A 27 -0.28 -13.46 -7.13
CA ALA A 27 0.71 -14.50 -7.42
C ALA A 27 1.59 -14.85 -6.22
N MET A 28 1.81 -13.92 -5.28
CA MET A 28 2.57 -14.15 -4.06
C MET A 28 1.85 -15.09 -3.09
N ALA A 29 0.54 -14.99 -2.98
CA ALA A 29 -0.27 -15.85 -2.13
C ALA A 29 -1.52 -16.28 -2.90
N PRO A 30 -1.40 -17.28 -3.80
CA PRO A 30 -2.56 -17.85 -4.47
C PRO A 30 -3.44 -18.47 -3.39
N SER A 31 -4.73 -18.12 -3.39
CA SER A 31 -5.68 -18.49 -2.33
C SER A 31 -5.53 -19.96 -1.95
N THR A 32 -5.03 -20.24 -0.74
CA THR A 32 -5.11 -21.58 -0.18
C THR A 32 -6.57 -21.86 0.15
N SER A 33 -7.05 -23.04 -0.25
CA SER A 33 -8.46 -23.44 -0.29
C SER A 33 -9.21 -23.45 1.05
N GLN A 34 -8.54 -23.14 2.17
CA GLN A 34 -9.18 -23.04 3.48
C GLN A 34 -9.33 -21.58 3.90
N PRO A 35 -10.56 -21.05 3.99
CA PRO A 35 -10.81 -19.74 4.57
C PRO A 35 -10.37 -19.75 6.03
N CYS A 36 -9.58 -18.76 6.44
CA CYS A 36 -9.32 -18.54 7.85
C CYS A 36 -10.64 -18.34 8.59
N PRO A 37 -10.86 -19.03 9.73
CA PRO A 37 -12.08 -18.88 10.50
C PRO A 37 -12.25 -17.40 10.89
N PRO A 38 -13.50 -16.90 10.93
CA PRO A 38 -13.76 -15.57 11.47
C PRO A 38 -13.20 -15.53 12.89
N GLN A 39 -12.22 -14.66 13.15
CA GLN A 39 -11.72 -14.47 14.50
C GLN A 39 -12.86 -13.88 15.35
N ASP A 40 -13.13 -14.48 16.52
CA ASP A 40 -14.10 -13.98 17.54
C ASP A 40 -13.88 -12.48 17.85
N PRO A 41 -14.92 -11.78 18.37
CA PRO A 41 -15.47 -10.52 17.83
C PRO A 41 -14.41 -9.52 17.37
N PRO A 42 -14.66 -8.75 16.30
CA PRO A 42 -13.64 -8.34 15.35
C PRO A 42 -12.56 -7.47 16.02
N GLN A 43 -11.50 -8.09 16.50
CA GLN A 43 -10.22 -7.40 16.77
C GLN A 43 -9.69 -6.73 15.49
N ASP A 44 -10.20 -7.17 14.34
CA ASP A 44 -10.06 -6.61 13.00
C ASP A 44 -10.77 -5.25 12.80
N MET A 45 -11.81 -4.92 13.56
CA MET A 45 -12.50 -3.61 13.47
C MET A 45 -11.61 -2.46 13.96
N ASP A 46 -10.68 -2.73 14.88
CA ASP A 46 -9.77 -1.72 15.43
C ASP A 46 -8.79 -1.18 14.38
N CYS A 47 -8.47 -2.01 13.39
CA CYS A 47 -7.53 -1.68 12.33
C CYS A 47 -8.22 -1.33 11.01
N LEU A 48 -9.53 -1.11 10.99
CA LEU A 48 -10.16 -0.63 9.77
C LEU A 48 -9.70 0.78 9.46
N PHE A 49 -9.17 0.97 8.25
CA PHE A 49 -9.03 2.33 7.78
C PHE A 49 -10.44 2.89 7.57
N PRO A 50 -10.76 4.07 8.13
CA PRO A 50 -12.10 4.60 8.01
C PRO A 50 -12.44 4.76 6.53
N ASN A 51 -13.48 4.08 6.05
CA ASN A 51 -14.00 4.30 4.69
C ASN A 51 -14.44 5.75 4.48
N SER A 52 -14.67 6.50 5.57
CA SER A 52 -14.93 7.94 5.59
C SER A 52 -13.72 8.82 5.30
N THR A 53 -12.49 8.29 5.37
CA THR A 53 -11.29 9.05 5.04
C THR A 53 -11.20 9.16 3.51
N ARG A 54 -11.76 10.24 2.96
CA ARG A 54 -11.62 10.57 1.53
C ARG A 54 -10.14 10.76 1.21
N LEU A 55 -9.64 9.88 0.35
CA LEU A 55 -8.36 10.03 -0.33
C LEU A 55 -8.52 10.85 -1.62
N ASP A 56 -9.76 11.10 -2.03
CA ASP A 56 -10.09 11.83 -3.24
C ASP A 56 -9.66 13.29 -3.09
N THR A 57 -8.71 13.69 -3.92
CA THR A 57 -8.21 15.05 -4.04
C THR A 57 -8.07 15.35 -5.51
N ASN A 58 -8.40 16.57 -5.94
CA ASN A 58 -8.15 17.02 -7.31
C ASN A 58 -6.73 17.60 -7.47
N ASP A 59 -5.95 17.65 -6.38
CA ASP A 59 -4.58 18.13 -6.39
C ASP A 59 -3.61 16.97 -6.70
N THR A 60 -2.94 17.06 -7.85
CA THR A 60 -1.94 16.09 -8.33
C THR A 60 -0.79 15.87 -7.34
N GLN A 61 -0.28 16.92 -6.72
CA GLN A 61 0.83 16.82 -5.76
C GLN A 61 0.36 16.11 -4.48
N GLN A 62 -0.85 16.43 -4.03
CA GLN A 62 -1.44 15.77 -2.88
C GLN A 62 -1.71 14.30 -3.15
N ALA A 63 -2.21 13.96 -4.34
CA ALA A 63 -2.42 12.57 -4.76
C ALA A 63 -1.10 11.80 -4.80
N ALA A 64 -0.06 12.37 -5.41
CA ALA A 64 1.28 11.77 -5.50
C ALA A 64 1.91 11.55 -4.11
N HIS A 65 1.82 12.53 -3.21
CA HIS A 65 2.28 12.37 -1.84
C HIS A 65 1.50 11.30 -1.07
N THR A 66 0.17 11.25 -1.21
CA THR A 66 -0.66 10.25 -0.54
C THR A 66 -0.34 8.84 -1.03
N ALA A 67 -0.15 8.67 -2.35
CA ALA A 67 0.28 7.42 -2.95
C ALA A 67 1.67 7.00 -2.42
N LEU A 68 2.62 7.95 -2.35
CA LEU A 68 3.95 7.71 -1.78
C LEU A 68 3.86 7.22 -0.33
N CYS A 69 3.05 7.86 0.51
CA CYS A 69 2.81 7.44 1.89
C CYS A 69 2.31 6.00 1.97
N LEU A 70 1.23 5.68 1.26
CA LEU A 70 0.64 4.35 1.27
C LEU A 70 1.64 3.28 0.82
N LEU A 71 2.42 3.56 -0.23
CA LEU A 71 3.41 2.64 -0.76
C LEU A 71 4.60 2.41 0.17
N GLN A 72 5.08 3.46 0.84
CA GLN A 72 6.15 3.31 1.84
C GLN A 72 5.68 2.47 3.04
N HIS A 73 4.43 2.61 3.46
CA HIS A 73 3.85 1.76 4.50
C HIS A 73 3.62 0.31 4.04
N LEU A 74 3.11 0.11 2.83
CA LEU A 74 2.95 -1.21 2.23
C LEU A 74 4.29 -1.92 2.11
N PHE A 75 5.32 -1.25 1.56
CA PHE A 75 6.65 -1.80 1.42
C PHE A 75 7.19 -2.29 2.77
N ARG A 76 7.16 -1.43 3.80
CA ARG A 76 7.60 -1.79 5.16
C ARG A 76 6.81 -2.93 5.79
N THR A 77 5.53 -3.04 5.47
CA THR A 77 4.66 -4.11 6.00
C THR A 77 4.99 -5.44 5.34
N LEU A 78 5.10 -5.44 4.01
CA LEU A 78 5.34 -6.63 3.20
C LEU A 78 6.81 -7.10 3.25
N SER A 79 7.77 -6.23 3.57
CA SER A 79 9.19 -6.57 3.66
C SER A 79 9.60 -7.15 5.02
N ARG A 80 8.65 -7.44 5.92
CA ARG A 80 8.98 -7.96 7.26
C ARG A 80 9.52 -9.39 7.18
N PRO A 81 10.46 -9.77 8.06
CA PRO A 81 11.10 -11.10 8.03
C PRO A 81 10.13 -12.23 8.40
N ASN A 82 9.04 -11.93 9.10
CA ASN A 82 8.02 -12.90 9.51
C ASN A 82 6.96 -13.15 8.42
N ALA A 83 7.28 -12.87 7.15
CA ALA A 83 6.39 -13.20 6.05
C ALA A 83 6.07 -14.71 6.03
N PRO A 84 4.84 -15.12 5.69
CA PRO A 84 4.45 -16.52 5.67
C PRO A 84 5.33 -17.36 4.75
N ALA A 85 5.72 -18.55 5.21
CA ALA A 85 6.50 -19.50 4.43
C ALA A 85 5.79 -20.00 3.16
N HIS A 86 4.46 -19.91 3.09
CA HIS A 86 3.68 -20.33 1.91
C HIS A 86 3.65 -19.26 0.81
N TRP A 87 4.20 -18.06 1.04
CA TRP A 87 4.31 -17.06 0.00
C TRP A 87 5.32 -17.49 -1.05
N ILE A 88 5.00 -17.24 -2.32
CA ILE A 88 5.90 -17.51 -3.44
C ILE A 88 6.98 -16.42 -3.47
N ASP A 89 8.18 -16.75 -2.97
CA ASP A 89 9.32 -15.83 -2.84
C ASP A 89 9.58 -14.99 -4.09
N ARG A 90 9.57 -15.61 -5.27
CA ARG A 90 9.82 -14.89 -6.53
C ARG A 90 8.77 -13.81 -6.80
N ALA A 91 7.49 -14.09 -6.51
CA ALA A 91 6.42 -13.12 -6.70
C ALA A 91 6.46 -12.02 -5.62
N HIS A 92 6.77 -12.39 -4.37
CA HIS A 92 6.99 -11.46 -3.27
C HIS A 92 8.12 -10.45 -3.57
N GLN A 93 9.30 -10.94 -3.97
CA GLN A 93 10.44 -10.09 -4.30
C GLN A 93 10.16 -9.18 -5.51
N ARG A 94 9.45 -9.68 -6.52
CA ARG A 94 8.99 -8.86 -7.65
C ARG A 94 8.04 -7.76 -7.19
N LEU A 95 7.10 -8.05 -6.30
CA LEU A 95 6.19 -7.07 -5.73
C LEU A 95 6.96 -5.97 -4.97
N LEU A 96 7.87 -6.36 -4.08
CA LEU A 96 8.68 -5.40 -3.32
C LEU A 96 9.53 -4.52 -4.24
N SER A 97 10.18 -5.11 -5.24
CA SER A 97 10.98 -4.38 -6.23
C SER A 97 10.14 -3.40 -7.03
N HIS A 98 8.94 -3.83 -7.45
CA HIS A 98 7.99 -3.01 -8.21
C HIS A 98 7.49 -1.81 -7.39
N ILE A 99 7.11 -2.03 -6.13
CA ILE A 99 6.73 -0.95 -5.19
C ILE A 99 7.90 0.02 -5.01
N HIS A 100 9.10 -0.49 -4.73
CA HIS A 100 10.26 0.32 -4.45
C HIS A 100 10.67 1.19 -5.66
N GLN A 101 10.61 0.64 -6.87
CA GLN A 101 10.84 1.41 -8.09
C GLN A 101 9.85 2.57 -8.23
N TYR A 102 8.56 2.31 -8.05
CA TYR A 102 7.52 3.33 -8.19
C TYR A 102 7.61 4.41 -7.10
N VAL A 103 7.97 4.03 -5.87
CA VAL A 103 8.31 4.96 -4.78
C VAL A 103 9.40 5.93 -5.22
N ARG A 104 10.51 5.45 -5.80
CA ARG A 104 11.60 6.33 -6.27
C ARG A 104 11.15 7.29 -7.37
N ARG A 105 10.23 6.86 -8.24
CA ARG A 105 9.67 7.72 -9.30
C ARG A 105 8.78 8.81 -8.72
N LEU A 106 7.91 8.48 -7.77
CA LEU A 106 7.10 9.45 -7.03
C LEU A 106 7.98 10.47 -6.31
N GLN A 107 9.05 10.02 -5.64
CA GLN A 107 10.01 10.90 -4.99
C GLN A 107 10.68 11.86 -5.99
N ARG A 108 11.02 11.38 -7.19
CA ARG A 108 11.60 12.23 -8.23
C ARG A 108 10.63 13.32 -8.69
N CYS A 109 9.35 12.99 -8.90
CA CYS A 109 8.36 13.96 -9.37
C CYS A 109 7.95 14.98 -8.30
N LEU A 110 8.01 14.59 -7.02
CA LEU A 110 7.75 15.45 -5.85
C LEU A 110 8.98 16.29 -5.44
N GLY A 111 10.14 16.06 -6.05
CA GLY A 111 11.42 16.64 -5.65
C GLY A 111 12.05 15.96 -4.43
N HIS A 112 13.32 16.27 -4.14
CA HIS A 112 14.15 15.59 -3.11
C HIS A 112 13.57 15.59 -1.68
N ASN A 113 12.53 16.41 -1.41
CA ASN A 113 11.79 16.47 -0.15
C ASN A 113 10.50 15.62 -0.16
N GLY A 114 10.32 14.75 -1.16
CA GLY A 114 9.21 13.82 -1.24
C GLY A 114 9.36 12.69 -0.22
N THR A 115 9.02 12.96 1.04
CA THR A 115 8.83 11.90 2.05
C THR A 115 7.39 11.93 2.54
N CYS A 116 6.88 10.79 3.02
CA CYS A 116 5.54 10.74 3.58
C CYS A 116 5.35 11.75 4.73
N ARG A 117 6.40 11.94 5.54
CA ARG A 117 6.38 12.88 6.68
C ARG A 117 6.37 14.35 6.28
N GLN A 118 6.82 14.68 5.08
CA GLN A 118 6.88 16.04 4.54
C GLN A 118 5.72 16.35 3.58
N SER A 119 4.78 15.44 3.42
CA SER A 119 3.65 15.65 2.50
C SER A 119 2.79 16.85 2.90
N ARG A 120 2.37 17.62 1.90
CA ARG A 120 1.44 18.77 2.00
C ARG A 120 -0.03 18.36 2.24
N GLY A 121 -0.27 17.15 2.74
CA GLY A 121 -1.60 16.62 2.97
C GLY A 121 -2.30 17.10 4.22
N PRO A 122 -3.62 16.86 4.32
CA PRO A 122 -4.33 17.04 5.56
C PRO A 122 -3.61 16.23 6.63
N ARG A 123 -3.13 16.89 7.69
CA ARG A 123 -2.41 16.25 8.80
C ARG A 123 -3.17 15.02 9.33
N ASN A 124 -4.50 15.10 9.34
CA ASN A 124 -5.40 14.02 9.75
C ASN A 124 -5.31 12.78 8.84
N LEU A 125 -5.07 12.95 7.54
CA LEU A 125 -4.94 11.83 6.61
C LEU A 125 -3.68 11.01 6.91
N HIS A 126 -2.53 11.66 7.08
CA HIS A 126 -1.29 10.94 7.41
C HIS A 126 -1.38 10.25 8.76
N LEU A 127 -1.95 10.92 9.76
CA LEU A 127 -2.21 10.30 11.06
C LEU A 127 -3.13 9.07 10.96
N SER A 128 -4.16 9.12 10.12
CA SER A 128 -5.02 7.96 9.86
C SER A 128 -4.28 6.82 9.17
N ILE A 129 -3.41 7.12 8.21
CA ILE A 129 -2.54 6.12 7.55
C ILE A 129 -1.59 5.50 8.57
N ASP A 130 -0.87 6.32 9.34
CA ASP A 130 0.05 5.86 10.38
C ASP A 130 -0.66 4.99 11.42
N LYS A 131 -1.82 5.44 11.92
CA LYS A 131 -2.63 4.70 12.90
C LYS A 131 -3.06 3.34 12.34
N HIS A 132 -3.52 3.31 11.09
CA HIS A 132 -3.93 2.08 10.43
C HIS A 132 -2.80 1.06 10.33
N PHE A 133 -1.65 1.47 9.78
CA PHE A 133 -0.52 0.55 9.62
C PHE A 133 0.11 0.16 10.95
N SER A 134 0.07 1.03 11.96
CA SER A 134 0.46 0.69 13.33
C SER A 134 -0.48 -0.36 13.94
N CYS A 135 -1.79 -0.22 13.70
CA CYS A 135 -2.76 -1.22 14.15
C CYS A 135 -2.54 -2.57 13.45
N LEU A 136 -2.37 -2.60 12.13
CA LEU A 136 -2.03 -3.83 11.39
C LEU A 136 -0.75 -4.49 11.93
N HIS A 137 0.25 -3.68 12.29
CA HIS A 137 1.45 -4.20 12.91
C HIS A 137 1.17 -4.87 14.26
N ASN A 138 0.43 -4.20 15.14
CA ASN A 138 0.06 -4.74 16.45
C ASN A 138 -0.82 -5.99 16.31
N PHE A 139 -1.68 -6.04 15.30
CA PHE A 139 -2.48 -7.21 14.96
C PHE A 139 -1.61 -8.41 14.59
N LEU A 140 -0.62 -8.22 13.70
CA LEU A 140 0.34 -9.27 13.36
C LEU A 140 1.09 -9.78 14.60
N GLN A 141 1.55 -8.88 15.48
CA GLN A 141 2.25 -9.26 16.70
C GLN A 141 1.36 -10.07 17.66
N ARG A 142 0.13 -9.60 17.93
CA ARG A 142 -0.83 -10.30 18.80
C ARG A 142 -1.20 -11.69 18.28
N ASN A 143 -1.21 -11.86 16.96
CA ASN A 143 -1.51 -13.12 16.30
C ASN A 143 -0.25 -13.93 15.93
N ASN A 144 0.91 -13.62 16.52
CA ASN A 144 2.18 -14.33 16.32
C ASN A 144 2.58 -14.51 14.85
N HIS A 145 2.21 -13.55 14.00
CA HIS A 145 2.46 -13.60 12.55
C HIS A 145 1.93 -14.88 11.90
N SER A 146 0.80 -15.40 12.39
CA SER A 146 0.17 -16.60 11.84
C SER A 146 -0.19 -16.42 10.35
N PRO A 147 -0.28 -17.51 9.57
CA PRO A 147 -0.73 -17.45 8.18
C PRO A 147 -2.04 -16.67 8.00
N CYS A 148 -3.01 -16.89 8.90
CA CYS A 148 -4.29 -16.18 8.86
C CYS A 148 -4.19 -14.69 9.15
N ALA A 149 -3.28 -14.28 10.04
CA ALA A 149 -3.03 -12.86 10.27
C ALA A 149 -2.43 -12.18 9.03
N TRP A 150 -1.60 -12.90 8.29
CA TRP A 150 -1.04 -12.41 7.03
C TRP A 150 -2.04 -12.41 5.88
N ASP A 151 -2.99 -13.33 5.84
CA ASP A 151 -4.11 -13.28 4.89
C ASP A 151 -4.97 -12.02 5.11
N HIS A 152 -5.14 -11.60 6.37
CA HIS A 152 -5.78 -10.33 6.68
C HIS A 152 -4.97 -9.15 6.13
N VAL A 153 -3.65 -9.13 6.33
CA VAL A 153 -2.76 -8.10 5.73
C VAL A 153 -2.81 -8.12 4.21
N HIS A 154 -2.87 -9.30 3.58
CA HIS A 154 -2.97 -9.46 2.12
C HIS A 154 -4.25 -8.83 1.57
N ARG A 155 -5.40 -9.08 2.22
CA ARG A 155 -6.68 -8.41 1.86
C ARG A 155 -6.60 -6.89 2.01
N HIS A 156 -5.99 -6.40 3.09
CA HIS A 156 -5.77 -4.96 3.25
C HIS A 156 -4.85 -4.40 2.15
N ALA A 157 -3.76 -5.07 1.83
CA ALA A 157 -2.84 -4.67 0.75
C ALA A 157 -3.57 -4.54 -0.60
N ARG A 158 -4.48 -5.47 -0.92
CA ARG A 158 -5.35 -5.39 -2.10
C ARG A 158 -6.17 -4.09 -2.10
N THR A 159 -6.84 -3.78 -1.00
CA THR A 159 -7.61 -2.54 -0.85
C THR A 159 -6.73 -1.29 -1.01
N TRP A 160 -5.50 -1.33 -0.51
CA TRP A 160 -4.55 -0.23 -0.66
C TRP A 160 -4.12 0.01 -2.10
N PHE A 161 -3.81 -1.06 -2.86
CA PHE A 161 -3.49 -0.91 -4.28
C PHE A 161 -4.67 -0.38 -5.10
N LEU A 162 -5.91 -0.76 -4.76
CA LEU A 162 -7.10 -0.18 -5.39
C LEU A 162 -7.26 1.31 -5.10
N ARG A 163 -6.95 1.75 -3.87
CA ARG A 163 -6.97 3.17 -3.50
C ARG A 163 -5.86 3.95 -4.19
N ILE A 164 -4.66 3.38 -4.28
CA ILE A 164 -3.54 3.96 -5.04
C ILE A 164 -3.92 4.09 -6.52
N HIS A 165 -4.62 3.11 -7.10
CA HIS A 165 -5.12 3.22 -8.48
C HIS A 165 -5.97 4.48 -8.66
N ASN A 166 -6.92 4.74 -7.76
CA ASN A 166 -7.75 5.94 -7.83
C ASN A 166 -6.91 7.23 -7.70
N LEU A 167 -5.96 7.27 -6.77
CA LEU A 167 -5.04 8.41 -6.61
C LEU A 167 -4.22 8.66 -7.89
N THR A 168 -3.67 7.60 -8.50
CA THR A 168 -2.88 7.71 -9.73
C THR A 168 -3.72 8.16 -10.93
N ARG A 169 -5.04 7.91 -10.92
CA ARG A 169 -5.94 8.45 -11.96
C ARG A 169 -6.15 9.94 -11.81
N THR A 170 -6.19 10.48 -10.59
CA THR A 170 -6.33 11.92 -10.38
C THR A 170 -5.03 12.71 -10.65
N MET A 171 -3.91 12.00 -10.78
CA MET A 171 -2.64 12.61 -11.18
C MET A 171 -2.53 12.85 -12.70
N ARG A 172 -3.45 12.28 -13.50
CA ARG A 172 -3.55 12.49 -14.95
C ARG A 172 -4.18 13.83 -15.29
#